data_AF-A0AAJ3H5C9-F1
#
_entry.id   AF-A0AAJ3H5C9-F1
#
_cell.length_a   1.000
_cell.length_b   1.000
_cell.length_c   1.000
_cell.angle_alpha   90.00
_cell.angle_beta   90.00
_cell.angle_gamma   90.00
#
_symmetry.space_group_name_H-M   'P 1'
#
loop_
_entity.id
_entity.type
_entity.pdbx_description
1 polymer ?
#
loop_
_entity_poly.entity_id
_entity_poly.type
_entity_poly.pdbx_seq_one_letter_code
_entity_poly.pdbx_strand_id
1 'polypeptide(L)'
;MTLNVLNAGFAMNIGLNVFPGEQEAEERPADSVSAFSSTEGRFAEHFDTSSHSAVIKMMMVTFGPRPVDMFSEVRRVGDGYVVTLKDGYTLHLSGHELRRTTAAARFVGSDSGAMENANFALAVFVKRKQLCSADSSINRNFDAALSASLQGETAFNLLKGMGMKRFMRRLPSHQLIGKDAVGVMEAHDFGASLIRNGVAHRFDRQYRPDRPYVYVLDNAGQTRHHAEKPAGILNGFNAVEPRFGESFDVSSHAAVIKMIMLRFGQSLTDMLESVTPAGGGYEITMKDGFAIHLSQQELKQASQASRFAGPDREAVSQANFMWAVYVKRRQLTRFDPAPDNSFERALSSALKGDTPYRVLKDLGMIGFLRLVAADKMQARGAAGVINTFGYSSAFVLEGVQHSAGSKAPVARSYGYMLAGEIPAGLPIDSSAVVSPTSDVPVGIKPADIWGGFYQGVEGNCVTVSAIKAAMMKYGQNPRGIYKSITPTRDGFTVTLRDGCTVHLTHDELKKAREGSHFKGADSGLLKDANFLYAVSAKRAQMENHEFRAAASFEAAMGTLNDGESPGDALRRLGLYAFTRQSSVQELAGGVIGTLANFRHSVVVVDGALDDYGAPTRLRTSGWMREDGTALKLV
;
A
#
# COMPACT_ATOMS: atom_id res chain seq x y z
N MET A 1 -4.46 89.58 -0.68
CA MET A 1 -5.80 89.91 -0.13
C MET A 1 -6.49 88.59 0.14
N THR A 2 -6.33 88.12 1.39
CA THR A 2 -7.35 88.14 2.47
C THR A 2 -8.34 86.99 2.31
N LEU A 3 -8.18 85.94 3.14
CA LEU A 3 -8.84 85.76 4.45
C LEU A 3 -10.32 85.41 4.26
N ASN A 4 -10.75 84.22 4.73
CA ASN A 4 -11.52 84.05 5.98
C ASN A 4 -12.95 84.61 5.85
N VAL A 5 -14.05 84.06 6.36
CA VAL A 5 -14.32 83.04 7.38
C VAL A 5 -15.85 83.12 7.60
N LEU A 6 -16.44 81.99 7.98
CA LEU A 6 -17.67 81.84 8.78
C LEU A 6 -19.06 82.24 8.23
N ASN A 7 -19.91 81.20 8.32
CA ASN A 7 -21.11 81.12 9.16
C ASN A 7 -22.53 81.35 8.57
N ALA A 8 -23.26 80.23 8.70
CA ALA A 8 -24.51 80.04 9.45
C ALA A 8 -25.84 80.20 8.71
N GLY A 9 -26.69 79.17 8.87
CA GLY A 9 -28.13 79.25 8.59
C GLY A 9 -28.78 77.89 8.37
N PHE A 10 -29.31 77.29 9.44
CA PHE A 10 -30.02 76.00 9.49
C PHE A 10 -31.32 75.95 8.67
N ALA A 11 -31.60 74.79 8.05
CA ALA A 11 -32.95 74.21 7.99
C ALA A 11 -32.88 72.67 7.81
N MET A 12 -33.47 71.94 8.77
CA MET A 12 -33.71 70.49 8.74
C MET A 12 -34.76 70.11 7.68
N ASN A 13 -34.59 69.00 6.94
CA ASN A 13 -35.23 67.72 7.30
C ASN A 13 -34.86 66.52 6.36
N ILE A 14 -34.35 65.47 7.02
CA ILE A 14 -34.45 64.00 6.76
C ILE A 14 -33.86 63.37 5.49
N GLY A 15 -32.86 62.50 5.70
CA GLY A 15 -32.85 61.16 5.05
C GLY A 15 -31.69 60.81 4.12
N LEU A 16 -30.46 60.84 4.66
CA LEU A 16 -29.18 60.28 4.15
C LEU A 16 -29.25 59.31 2.94
N ASN A 17 -28.65 59.73 1.82
CA ASN A 17 -27.96 58.84 0.88
C ASN A 17 -26.83 59.63 0.19
N VAL A 18 -25.59 59.40 0.62
CA VAL A 18 -24.37 59.96 -0.02
C VAL A 18 -23.36 58.82 -0.19
N PHE A 19 -23.14 58.43 -1.44
CA PHE A 19 -21.88 57.88 -1.96
C PHE A 19 -20.84 59.03 -2.04
N PRO A 20 -19.50 58.84 -2.03
CA PRO A 20 -18.78 57.66 -2.53
C PRO A 20 -17.55 57.22 -1.71
N GLY A 21 -17.30 55.92 -1.75
CA GLY A 21 -15.98 55.34 -1.53
C GLY A 21 -15.97 54.07 -2.36
N GLU A 22 -15.17 54.04 -3.41
CA GLU A 22 -14.88 52.84 -4.18
C GLU A 22 -14.27 51.80 -3.23
N GLN A 23 -15.14 50.95 -2.66
CA GLN A 23 -14.78 49.57 -2.42
C GLN A 23 -15.14 48.85 -3.70
N GLU A 24 -14.12 48.50 -4.48
CA GLU A 24 -14.21 47.33 -5.35
C GLU A 24 -14.79 46.21 -4.48
N ALA A 25 -16.05 45.88 -4.75
CA ALA A 25 -16.65 44.67 -4.23
C ALA A 25 -15.86 43.53 -4.85
N GLU A 26 -14.83 43.09 -4.13
CA GLU A 26 -14.22 41.79 -4.31
C GLU A 26 -15.37 40.78 -4.30
N GLU A 27 -15.77 40.27 -5.47
CA GLU A 27 -16.71 39.18 -5.59
C GLU A 27 -16.16 38.02 -4.76
N ARG A 28 -16.70 37.86 -3.54
CA ARG A 28 -16.38 36.72 -2.69
C ARG A 28 -16.74 35.46 -3.46
N PRO A 29 -15.79 34.54 -3.73
CA PRO A 29 -16.11 33.30 -4.40
C PRO A 29 -17.18 32.56 -3.59
N ALA A 30 -18.25 32.15 -4.27
CA ALA A 30 -19.35 31.42 -3.67
C ALA A 30 -18.82 30.24 -2.84
N ASP A 31 -19.31 30.13 -1.62
CA ASP A 31 -18.88 29.06 -0.72
C ASP A 31 -19.28 27.69 -1.31
N SER A 32 -18.29 26.93 -1.80
CA SER A 32 -18.50 25.59 -2.39
C SER A 32 -19.22 24.62 -1.45
N VAL A 33 -19.25 24.90 -0.14
CA VAL A 33 -19.99 24.11 0.86
C VAL A 33 -21.49 24.33 0.79
N SER A 34 -21.97 25.53 0.45
CA SER A 34 -23.40 25.85 0.30
C SER A 34 -23.89 25.81 -1.15
N ALA A 35 -23.01 25.58 -2.13
CA ALA A 35 -23.34 25.62 -3.56
C ALA A 35 -24.37 24.57 -4.02
N PHE A 36 -24.36 23.37 -3.44
CA PHE A 36 -25.36 22.30 -3.71
C PHE A 36 -25.52 21.38 -2.49
N SER A 37 -26.48 20.46 -2.50
CA SER A 37 -26.73 19.45 -1.46
C SER A 37 -27.39 18.21 -2.09
N SER A 38 -27.56 17.14 -1.30
CA SER A 38 -28.32 15.95 -1.70
C SER A 38 -29.73 16.01 -1.11
N THR A 39 -30.71 15.41 -1.79
CA THR A 39 -32.05 15.20 -1.19
C THR A 39 -32.10 13.93 -0.37
N GLU A 40 -32.92 13.91 0.69
CA GLU A 40 -33.26 12.68 1.41
C GLU A 40 -33.99 11.66 0.50
N GLY A 41 -33.74 10.38 0.75
CA GLY A 41 -34.53 9.29 0.16
C GLY A 41 -35.98 9.37 0.62
N ARG A 42 -36.91 8.95 -0.24
CA ARG A 42 -38.32 8.81 0.13
C ARG A 42 -38.51 7.54 0.96
N PHE A 43 -39.63 7.44 1.67
CA PHE A 43 -39.97 6.23 2.42
C PHE A 43 -39.90 4.98 1.52
N ALA A 44 -39.21 3.94 2.00
CA ALA A 44 -38.91 2.68 1.29
C ALA A 44 -38.01 2.78 0.03
N GLU A 45 -37.39 3.94 -0.22
CA GLU A 45 -36.40 4.12 -1.29
C GLU A 45 -34.99 3.73 -0.81
N HIS A 46 -34.28 2.92 -1.60
CA HIS A 46 -32.86 2.61 -1.36
C HIS A 46 -32.01 3.66 -2.08
N PHE A 47 -31.97 4.87 -1.54
CA PHE A 47 -31.29 6.02 -2.14
C PHE A 47 -30.55 6.85 -1.09
N ASP A 48 -29.24 7.02 -1.27
CA ASP A 48 -28.41 7.94 -0.48
C ASP A 48 -27.23 8.49 -1.31
N THR A 49 -27.29 9.78 -1.64
CA THR A 49 -26.17 10.50 -2.28
C THR A 49 -25.42 11.44 -1.34
N SER A 50 -25.69 11.40 -0.03
CA SER A 50 -25.04 12.27 0.96
C SER A 50 -23.53 12.09 0.98
N SER A 51 -23.02 10.85 0.97
CA SER A 51 -21.59 10.57 0.87
C SER A 51 -20.96 11.14 -0.40
N HIS A 52 -21.66 11.03 -1.53
CA HIS A 52 -21.21 11.56 -2.81
C HIS A 52 -21.10 13.08 -2.75
N SER A 53 -22.14 13.77 -2.27
CA SER A 53 -22.11 15.23 -2.12
C SER A 53 -21.03 15.70 -1.14
N ALA A 54 -20.84 15.00 -0.01
CA ALA A 54 -19.81 15.35 0.96
C ALA A 54 -18.39 15.19 0.38
N VAL A 55 -18.10 14.06 -0.27
CA VAL A 55 -16.77 13.83 -0.88
C VAL A 55 -16.51 14.80 -2.02
N ILE A 56 -17.49 15.04 -2.89
CA ILE A 56 -17.33 15.96 -4.03
C ILE A 56 -17.10 17.39 -3.53
N LYS A 57 -17.88 17.87 -2.54
CA LYS A 57 -17.64 19.19 -1.93
C LYS A 57 -16.26 19.29 -1.31
N MET A 58 -15.81 18.25 -0.60
CA MET A 58 -14.45 18.23 -0.06
C MET A 58 -13.41 18.32 -1.18
N MET A 59 -13.59 17.60 -2.29
CA MET A 59 -12.70 17.72 -3.46
C MET A 59 -12.73 19.12 -4.09
N MET A 60 -13.91 19.74 -4.20
CA MET A 60 -14.06 21.09 -4.74
C MET A 60 -13.37 22.14 -3.87
N VAL A 61 -13.52 22.04 -2.54
CA VAL A 61 -12.84 22.93 -1.60
C VAL A 61 -11.32 22.71 -1.61
N THR A 62 -10.88 21.46 -1.67
CA THR A 62 -9.45 21.12 -1.56
C THR A 62 -8.66 21.39 -2.84
N PHE A 63 -9.23 21.11 -4.01
CA PHE A 63 -8.52 21.19 -5.29
C PHE A 63 -9.02 22.30 -6.21
N GLY A 64 -10.27 22.73 -6.06
CA GLY A 64 -10.94 23.69 -6.94
C GLY A 64 -12.26 23.12 -7.49
N PRO A 65 -13.23 23.98 -7.85
CA PRO A 65 -14.60 23.58 -8.14
C PRO A 65 -14.80 22.91 -9.51
N ARG A 66 -13.84 23.01 -10.45
CA ARG A 66 -14.01 22.50 -11.82
C ARG A 66 -13.46 21.07 -11.95
N PRO A 67 -13.98 20.25 -12.89
CA PRO A 67 -13.47 18.90 -13.13
C PRO A 67 -11.96 18.82 -13.39
N VAL A 68 -11.41 19.81 -14.10
CA VAL A 68 -9.97 19.91 -14.39
C VAL A 68 -9.13 20.13 -13.12
N ASP A 69 -9.73 20.70 -12.08
CA ASP A 69 -9.09 20.93 -10.79
C ASP A 69 -9.17 19.65 -9.93
N MET A 70 -10.31 18.96 -9.96
CA MET A 70 -10.57 17.72 -9.21
C MET A 70 -9.85 16.48 -9.75
N PHE A 71 -9.57 16.41 -11.06
CA PHE A 71 -8.88 15.29 -11.69
C PHE A 71 -7.47 15.70 -12.15
N SER A 72 -6.70 14.78 -12.74
CA SER A 72 -5.36 15.10 -13.28
C SER A 72 -5.44 15.60 -14.73
N GLU A 73 -6.40 15.08 -15.51
CA GLU A 73 -6.67 15.53 -16.87
C GLU A 73 -8.15 15.32 -17.17
N VAL A 74 -8.78 16.29 -17.84
CA VAL A 74 -10.13 16.15 -18.41
C VAL A 74 -10.09 16.71 -19.83
N ARG A 75 -10.22 15.84 -20.82
CA ARG A 75 -10.16 16.21 -22.24
C ARG A 75 -11.44 15.80 -22.94
N ARG A 76 -12.08 16.74 -23.64
CA ARG A 76 -13.27 16.44 -24.46
C ARG A 76 -12.86 15.63 -25.68
N VAL A 77 -13.57 14.52 -25.93
CA VAL A 77 -13.36 13.63 -27.09
C VAL A 77 -14.71 13.19 -27.62
N GLY A 78 -15.02 13.55 -28.86
CA GLY A 78 -16.33 13.27 -29.47
C GLY A 78 -17.48 13.83 -28.64
N ASP A 79 -18.45 12.98 -28.29
CA ASP A 79 -19.60 13.32 -27.46
C ASP A 79 -19.35 13.18 -25.94
N GLY A 80 -18.11 12.86 -25.54
CA GLY A 80 -17.73 12.58 -24.16
C GLY A 80 -16.38 13.17 -23.74
N TYR A 81 -15.75 12.53 -22.76
CA TYR A 81 -14.52 12.97 -22.11
C TYR A 81 -13.59 11.78 -21.86
N VAL A 82 -12.30 11.99 -22.05
CA VAL A 82 -11.25 11.17 -21.43
C VAL A 82 -10.85 11.85 -20.14
N VAL A 83 -10.90 11.11 -19.03
CA VAL A 83 -10.60 11.60 -17.69
C VAL A 83 -9.47 10.77 -17.09
N THR A 84 -8.38 11.45 -16.70
CA THR A 84 -7.29 10.86 -15.94
C THR A 84 -7.44 11.27 -14.48
N LEU A 85 -7.70 10.31 -13.60
CA LEU A 85 -7.84 10.52 -12.17
C LEU A 85 -6.48 10.80 -11.54
N LYS A 86 -6.48 11.36 -10.32
CA LYS A 86 -5.23 11.70 -9.64
C LYS A 86 -4.39 10.50 -9.19
N ASP A 87 -4.83 9.26 -9.37
CA ASP A 87 -4.00 8.06 -9.19
C ASP A 87 -3.49 7.46 -10.51
N GLY A 88 -3.66 8.19 -11.63
CA GLY A 88 -3.22 7.79 -12.95
C GLY A 88 -4.20 6.89 -13.71
N TYR A 89 -5.33 6.50 -13.09
CA TYR A 89 -6.36 5.73 -13.78
C TYR A 89 -7.04 6.58 -14.85
N THR A 90 -7.11 6.10 -16.09
CA THR A 90 -7.73 6.81 -17.21
C THR A 90 -9.01 6.09 -17.63
N LEU A 91 -10.09 6.84 -17.84
CA LEU A 91 -11.37 6.32 -18.33
C LEU A 91 -11.99 7.21 -19.39
N HIS A 92 -12.91 6.64 -20.16
CA HIS A 92 -13.77 7.36 -21.09
C HIS A 92 -15.18 7.48 -20.51
N LEU A 93 -15.70 8.70 -20.44
CA LEU A 93 -17.05 9.04 -19.99
C LEU A 93 -17.84 9.65 -21.16
N SER A 94 -18.88 8.97 -21.64
CA SER A 94 -19.72 9.46 -22.73
C SER A 94 -20.69 10.55 -22.27
N GLY A 95 -21.17 11.36 -23.22
CA GLY A 95 -22.21 12.36 -22.95
C GLY A 95 -23.54 11.72 -22.52
N HIS A 96 -23.84 10.50 -22.97
CA HIS A 96 -25.01 9.75 -22.50
C HIS A 96 -24.89 9.39 -21.02
N GLU A 97 -23.76 8.82 -20.59
CA GLU A 97 -23.50 8.46 -19.19
C GLU A 97 -23.58 9.68 -18.26
N LEU A 98 -23.02 10.81 -18.67
CA LEU A 98 -23.11 12.06 -17.92
C LEU A 98 -24.57 12.53 -17.75
N ARG A 99 -25.37 12.51 -18.83
CA ARG A 99 -26.80 12.86 -18.77
C ARG A 99 -27.59 11.92 -17.85
N ARG A 100 -27.28 10.62 -17.87
CA ARG A 100 -27.89 9.62 -16.98
C ARG A 100 -27.59 9.92 -15.52
N THR A 101 -26.34 10.26 -15.20
CA THR A 101 -25.96 10.68 -13.85
C THR A 101 -26.69 11.96 -13.43
N THR A 102 -26.71 13.01 -14.27
CA THR A 102 -27.40 14.27 -13.96
C THR A 102 -28.88 14.07 -13.67
N ALA A 103 -29.57 13.20 -14.41
CA ALA A 103 -30.98 12.90 -14.19
C ALA A 103 -31.25 12.13 -12.88
N ALA A 104 -30.26 11.38 -12.36
CA ALA A 104 -30.45 10.45 -11.25
C ALA A 104 -29.83 10.90 -9.91
N ALA A 105 -28.82 11.79 -9.93
CA ALA A 105 -28.04 12.16 -8.75
C ALA A 105 -28.83 12.90 -7.65
N ARG A 106 -29.92 13.58 -8.05
CA ARG A 106 -30.77 14.42 -7.16
C ARG A 106 -29.96 15.41 -6.30
N PHE A 107 -28.90 15.98 -6.87
CA PHE A 107 -28.26 17.16 -6.30
C PHE A 107 -29.14 18.39 -6.51
N VAL A 108 -29.29 19.20 -5.47
CA VAL A 108 -30.10 20.43 -5.45
C VAL A 108 -29.28 21.60 -4.93
N GLY A 109 -29.46 22.80 -5.48
CA GLY A 109 -28.66 23.97 -5.10
C GLY A 109 -28.98 25.19 -5.96
N SER A 110 -28.51 26.35 -5.52
CA SER A 110 -28.65 27.61 -6.26
C SER A 110 -27.55 27.83 -7.30
N ASP A 111 -26.43 27.09 -7.22
CA ASP A 111 -25.32 27.18 -8.16
C ASP A 111 -25.40 26.03 -9.18
N SER A 112 -25.88 26.36 -10.39
CA SER A 112 -26.00 25.41 -11.49
C SER A 112 -24.64 24.87 -11.96
N GLY A 113 -23.59 25.70 -11.94
CA GLY A 113 -22.25 25.29 -12.34
C GLY A 113 -21.63 24.29 -11.37
N ALA A 114 -21.80 24.51 -10.06
CA ALA A 114 -21.37 23.56 -9.03
C ALA A 114 -22.10 22.23 -9.16
N MET A 115 -23.41 22.25 -9.44
CA MET A 115 -24.19 21.02 -9.68
C MET A 115 -23.72 20.26 -10.93
N GLU A 116 -23.43 20.96 -12.04
CA GLU A 116 -22.87 20.34 -13.24
C GLU A 116 -21.52 19.67 -12.97
N ASN A 117 -20.63 20.36 -12.26
CA ASN A 117 -19.32 19.82 -11.88
C ASN A 117 -19.43 18.63 -10.91
N ALA A 118 -20.41 18.65 -10.00
CA ALA A 118 -20.68 17.54 -9.09
C ALA A 118 -21.23 16.31 -9.82
N ASN A 119 -22.17 16.51 -10.73
CA ASN A 119 -22.68 15.44 -11.59
C ASN A 119 -21.57 14.82 -12.45
N PHE A 120 -20.65 15.63 -12.95
CA PHE A 120 -19.47 15.15 -13.67
C PHE A 120 -18.58 14.26 -12.79
N ALA A 121 -18.22 14.72 -11.58
CA ALA A 121 -17.40 13.93 -10.67
C ALA A 121 -18.06 12.60 -10.30
N LEU A 122 -19.37 12.62 -9.99
CA LEU A 122 -20.13 11.40 -9.73
C LEU A 122 -20.10 10.43 -10.91
N ALA A 123 -20.28 10.94 -12.14
CA ALA A 123 -20.25 10.11 -13.34
C ALA A 123 -18.88 9.44 -13.56
N VAL A 124 -17.77 10.15 -13.24
CA VAL A 124 -16.41 9.60 -13.27
C VAL A 124 -16.26 8.45 -12.26
N PHE A 125 -16.72 8.63 -11.02
CA PHE A 125 -16.70 7.56 -10.01
C PHE A 125 -17.50 6.33 -10.46
N VAL A 126 -18.73 6.53 -10.91
CA VAL A 126 -19.61 5.46 -11.37
C VAL A 126 -18.97 4.71 -12.54
N LYS A 127 -18.37 5.43 -13.49
CA LYS A 127 -17.68 4.82 -14.62
C LYS A 127 -16.50 3.97 -14.17
N ARG A 128 -15.69 4.45 -13.24
CA ARG A 128 -14.59 3.65 -12.69
C ARG A 128 -15.09 2.43 -11.94
N LYS A 129 -16.14 2.57 -11.12
CA LYS A 129 -16.76 1.45 -10.40
C LYS A 129 -17.29 0.39 -11.36
N GLN A 130 -17.94 0.81 -12.45
CA GLN A 130 -18.34 -0.10 -13.53
C GLN A 130 -17.13 -0.87 -14.08
N LEU A 131 -16.05 -0.18 -14.45
CA LEU A 131 -14.89 -0.79 -15.11
C LEU A 131 -14.03 -1.65 -14.18
N CYS A 132 -14.03 -1.38 -12.87
CA CYS A 132 -13.14 -2.04 -11.90
C CYS A 132 -13.85 -3.07 -11.01
N SER A 133 -15.19 -3.14 -11.01
CA SER A 133 -15.92 -4.09 -10.18
C SER A 133 -15.78 -5.51 -10.71
N ALA A 134 -15.45 -6.45 -9.82
CA ALA A 134 -15.51 -7.88 -10.11
C ALA A 134 -16.96 -8.43 -10.02
N ASP A 135 -17.88 -7.64 -9.49
CA ASP A 135 -19.30 -8.00 -9.40
C ASP A 135 -19.99 -7.77 -10.75
N SER A 136 -20.43 -8.87 -11.36
CA SER A 136 -21.14 -8.90 -12.64
C SER A 136 -22.49 -8.16 -12.63
N SER A 137 -23.06 -7.89 -11.46
CA SER A 137 -24.27 -7.06 -11.31
C SER A 137 -23.96 -5.56 -11.45
N ILE A 138 -22.71 -5.15 -11.18
CA ILE A 138 -22.25 -3.75 -11.21
C ILE A 138 -21.51 -3.42 -12.52
N ASN A 139 -20.65 -4.32 -13.01
CA ASN A 139 -19.82 -4.05 -14.19
C ASN A 139 -20.56 -4.22 -15.54
N ARG A 140 -21.77 -4.79 -15.52
CA ARG A 140 -22.56 -5.13 -16.72
C ARG A 140 -22.82 -3.94 -17.64
N ASN A 141 -23.22 -2.81 -17.07
CA ASN A 141 -23.46 -1.56 -17.79
C ASN A 141 -23.43 -0.37 -16.83
N PHE A 142 -23.36 0.84 -17.37
CA PHE A 142 -23.25 2.06 -16.57
C PHE A 142 -24.47 2.29 -15.67
N ASP A 143 -25.67 1.97 -16.16
CA ASP A 143 -26.90 2.14 -15.38
C ASP A 143 -26.93 1.24 -14.13
N ALA A 144 -26.43 0.01 -14.24
CA ALA A 144 -26.33 -0.89 -13.10
C ALA A 144 -25.31 -0.36 -12.05
N ALA A 145 -24.16 0.14 -12.51
CA ALA A 145 -23.19 0.79 -11.63
C ALA A 145 -23.76 2.08 -11.00
N LEU A 146 -24.52 2.87 -11.75
CA LEU A 146 -25.18 4.09 -11.29
C LEU A 146 -26.21 3.76 -10.22
N SER A 147 -27.14 2.84 -10.51
CA SER A 147 -28.16 2.39 -9.56
C SER A 147 -27.53 1.83 -8.28
N ALA A 148 -26.47 1.02 -8.39
CA ALA A 148 -25.77 0.48 -7.22
C ALA A 148 -25.03 1.57 -6.41
N SER A 149 -24.55 2.64 -7.06
CA SER A 149 -23.88 3.75 -6.37
C SER A 149 -24.87 4.67 -5.67
N LEU A 150 -26.05 4.90 -6.26
CA LEU A 150 -27.08 5.75 -5.68
C LEU A 150 -27.74 5.16 -4.43
N GLN A 151 -27.55 3.87 -4.14
CA GLN A 151 -28.00 3.23 -2.90
C GLN A 151 -27.17 3.63 -1.66
N GLY A 152 -26.05 4.32 -1.85
CA GLY A 152 -25.13 4.71 -0.79
C GLY A 152 -23.72 4.17 -1.03
N GLU A 153 -22.73 4.90 -0.53
CA GLU A 153 -21.31 4.54 -0.63
C GLU A 153 -20.57 5.00 0.63
N THR A 154 -19.52 4.26 0.98
CA THR A 154 -18.61 4.72 2.05
C THR A 154 -17.75 5.87 1.55
N ALA A 155 -17.40 6.80 2.44
CA ALA A 155 -16.54 7.92 2.10
C ALA A 155 -15.16 7.43 1.62
N PHE A 156 -14.65 6.35 2.22
CA PHE A 156 -13.41 5.70 1.82
C PHE A 156 -13.47 5.16 0.38
N ASN A 157 -14.55 4.45 0.00
CA ASN A 157 -14.70 3.90 -1.34
C ASN A 157 -14.82 4.99 -2.39
N LEU A 158 -15.56 6.07 -2.08
CA LEU A 158 -15.68 7.23 -2.95
C LEU A 158 -14.33 7.91 -3.16
N LEU A 159 -13.58 8.20 -2.09
CA LEU A 159 -12.28 8.82 -2.20
C LEU A 159 -11.30 7.94 -2.97
N LYS A 160 -11.29 6.63 -2.73
CA LYS A 160 -10.47 5.68 -3.50
C LYS A 160 -10.90 5.63 -4.97
N GLY A 161 -12.20 5.53 -5.25
CA GLY A 161 -12.75 5.48 -6.59
C GLY A 161 -12.53 6.76 -7.39
N MET A 162 -12.54 7.92 -6.73
CA MET A 162 -12.19 9.21 -7.33
C MET A 162 -10.68 9.40 -7.53
N GLY A 163 -9.86 8.41 -7.15
CA GLY A 163 -8.40 8.47 -7.29
C GLY A 163 -7.72 9.35 -6.24
N MET A 164 -8.38 9.57 -5.11
CA MET A 164 -7.92 10.44 -4.03
C MET A 164 -7.15 9.71 -2.93
N LYS A 165 -6.87 8.40 -3.08
CA LYS A 165 -6.23 7.57 -2.03
C LYS A 165 -4.95 8.20 -1.46
N ARG A 166 -4.13 8.83 -2.31
CA ARG A 166 -2.85 9.47 -1.91
C ARG A 166 -3.03 10.81 -1.19
N PHE A 167 -4.18 11.45 -1.31
CA PHE A 167 -4.50 12.74 -0.67
C PHE A 167 -5.36 12.54 0.59
N MET A 168 -5.99 11.38 0.72
CA MET A 168 -6.88 11.04 1.82
C MET A 168 -6.11 10.75 3.11
N ARG A 169 -6.48 11.44 4.18
CA ARG A 169 -6.03 11.18 5.55
C ARG A 169 -7.24 10.95 6.45
N ARG A 170 -7.10 10.04 7.42
CA ARG A 170 -8.11 9.84 8.48
C ARG A 170 -7.63 10.55 9.73
N LEU A 171 -8.41 11.51 10.22
CA LEU A 171 -8.10 12.30 11.41
C LEU A 171 -9.17 12.12 12.47
N PRO A 172 -8.86 12.29 13.77
CA PRO A 172 -9.87 12.44 14.80
C PRO A 172 -10.78 13.66 14.54
N SER A 173 -12.10 13.50 14.72
CA SER A 173 -13.10 14.54 14.38
C SER A 173 -12.91 15.86 15.14
N HIS A 174 -12.43 15.80 16.38
CA HIS A 174 -12.13 16.99 17.20
C HIS A 174 -11.05 17.90 16.60
N GLN A 175 -10.23 17.39 15.67
CA GLN A 175 -9.20 18.20 15.00
C GLN A 175 -9.76 19.16 13.94
N LEU A 176 -11.04 19.03 13.57
CA LEU A 176 -11.75 19.93 12.65
C LEU A 176 -12.57 21.03 13.37
N ILE A 177 -12.42 21.18 14.68
CA ILE A 177 -13.06 22.26 15.44
C ILE A 177 -12.23 23.55 15.29
N GLY A 178 -12.84 24.63 14.81
CA GLY A 178 -12.23 25.97 14.77
C GLY A 178 -11.12 26.19 13.74
N LYS A 179 -10.90 25.25 12.81
CA LYS A 179 -10.03 25.42 11.64
C LYS A 179 -10.91 25.51 10.40
N ASP A 180 -10.58 26.36 9.43
CA ASP A 180 -11.20 26.40 8.09
C ASP A 180 -11.01 25.10 7.26
N ALA A 181 -10.69 23.99 7.93
CA ALA A 181 -10.47 22.68 7.37
C ALA A 181 -11.81 21.97 7.10
N VAL A 182 -11.86 21.27 5.97
CA VAL A 182 -13.02 20.52 5.51
C VAL A 182 -12.71 19.03 5.55
N GLY A 183 -13.67 18.23 6.02
CA GLY A 183 -13.57 16.78 6.06
C GLY A 183 -14.91 16.09 5.82
N VAL A 184 -14.89 14.78 5.64
CA VAL A 184 -16.09 13.95 5.48
C VAL A 184 -16.18 12.96 6.62
N MET A 185 -17.32 12.96 7.31
CA MET A 185 -17.63 12.10 8.43
C MET A 185 -18.71 11.11 8.03
N GLU A 186 -18.46 9.81 8.17
CA GLU A 186 -19.47 8.79 7.85
C GLU A 186 -20.63 8.84 8.84
N ALA A 187 -21.85 8.64 8.34
CA ALA A 187 -23.05 8.59 9.16
C ALA A 187 -23.27 7.17 9.74
N HIS A 188 -24.36 6.97 10.48
CA HIS A 188 -24.73 5.65 11.03
C HIS A 188 -25.44 4.73 10.03
N ASP A 189 -25.94 5.33 8.95
CA ASP A 189 -26.38 4.75 7.70
C ASP A 189 -25.25 4.92 6.64
N PHE A 190 -25.32 4.24 5.50
CA PHE A 190 -24.32 4.27 4.41
C PHE A 190 -24.14 5.66 3.72
N GLY A 191 -24.48 6.74 4.43
CA GLY A 191 -24.29 8.14 4.06
C GLY A 191 -23.11 8.80 4.78
N ALA A 192 -22.88 10.08 4.49
CA ALA A 192 -21.84 10.88 5.15
C ALA A 192 -22.22 12.36 5.20
N SER A 193 -21.58 13.07 6.13
CA SER A 193 -21.72 14.51 6.34
C SER A 193 -20.42 15.22 6.01
N LEU A 194 -20.50 16.39 5.39
CA LEU A 194 -19.36 17.28 5.24
C LEU A 194 -19.16 18.04 6.56
N ILE A 195 -17.98 17.94 7.16
CA ILE A 195 -17.60 18.71 8.33
C ILE A 195 -16.88 19.97 7.86
N ARG A 196 -17.35 21.12 8.31
CA ARG A 196 -16.63 22.39 8.19
C ARG A 196 -16.85 23.21 9.45
N ASN A 197 -15.77 23.84 9.94
CA ASN A 197 -15.82 24.72 11.11
C ASN A 197 -16.49 24.06 12.32
N GLY A 198 -16.27 22.76 12.51
CA GLY A 198 -16.87 21.97 13.60
C GLY A 198 -18.35 21.62 13.45
N VAL A 199 -18.99 21.88 12.31
CA VAL A 199 -20.40 21.56 12.04
C VAL A 199 -20.50 20.52 10.93
N ALA A 200 -21.34 19.50 11.12
CA ALA A 200 -21.61 18.47 10.12
C ALA A 200 -22.81 18.87 9.26
N HIS A 201 -22.65 18.90 7.94
CA HIS A 201 -23.67 19.26 6.97
C HIS A 201 -24.11 18.03 6.17
N ARG A 202 -25.42 17.70 6.21
CA ARG A 202 -26.02 16.59 5.45
C ARG A 202 -27.47 16.93 5.13
N PHE A 203 -27.91 16.67 3.89
CA PHE A 203 -29.28 16.98 3.41
C PHE A 203 -29.74 18.42 3.71
N ASP A 204 -28.82 19.38 3.60
CA ASP A 204 -29.05 20.80 3.93
C ASP A 204 -29.42 21.07 5.41
N ARG A 205 -29.13 20.10 6.29
CA ARG A 205 -29.27 20.22 7.75
C ARG A 205 -27.90 20.20 8.41
N GLN A 206 -27.84 20.81 9.59
CA GLN A 206 -26.65 20.85 10.43
C GLN A 206 -26.78 19.89 11.61
N TYR A 207 -25.70 19.18 11.90
CA TYR A 207 -25.60 18.20 12.97
C TYR A 207 -24.33 18.44 13.78
N ARG A 208 -24.32 17.95 15.02
CA ARG A 208 -23.10 17.86 15.82
C ARG A 208 -22.24 16.70 15.29
N PRO A 209 -20.92 16.90 15.08
CA PRO A 209 -20.02 15.79 14.80
C PRO A 209 -20.02 14.80 15.96
N ASP A 210 -20.37 13.55 15.70
CA ASP A 210 -20.55 12.50 16.71
C ASP A 210 -19.69 11.26 16.45
N ARG A 211 -18.97 11.21 15.32
CA ARG A 211 -18.03 10.13 15.02
C ARG A 211 -16.62 10.43 15.52
N PRO A 212 -15.83 9.39 15.86
CA PRO A 212 -14.47 9.58 16.35
C PRO A 212 -13.49 10.04 15.27
N TYR A 213 -13.80 9.85 13.98
CA TYR A 213 -12.91 10.20 12.88
C TYR A 213 -13.62 10.80 11.67
N VAL A 214 -12.83 11.47 10.84
CA VAL A 214 -13.20 12.13 9.59
C VAL A 214 -12.12 11.86 8.54
N TYR A 215 -12.51 11.80 7.27
CA TYR A 215 -11.58 11.82 6.14
C TYR A 215 -11.32 13.26 5.73
N VAL A 216 -10.08 13.63 5.50
CA VAL A 216 -9.70 14.93 4.93
C VAL A 216 -8.85 14.71 3.68
N LEU A 217 -8.81 15.71 2.80
CA LEU A 217 -7.94 15.73 1.64
C LEU A 217 -6.84 16.77 1.84
N ASP A 218 -5.60 16.35 1.63
CA ASP A 218 -4.41 17.18 1.78
C ASP A 218 -3.85 17.56 0.39
N ASN A 219 -4.02 18.81 -0.02
CA ASN A 219 -3.49 19.32 -1.29
C ASN A 219 -2.03 19.84 -1.19
N ALA A 220 -1.40 19.78 -0.02
CA ALA A 220 -0.02 20.22 0.17
C ALA A 220 1.00 19.40 -0.65
N GLY A 221 0.54 18.33 -1.33
CA GLY A 221 1.33 17.51 -2.25
C GLY A 221 1.32 17.94 -3.73
N GLN A 222 0.59 18.98 -4.15
CA GLN A 222 0.57 19.41 -5.56
C GLN A 222 1.72 20.34 -5.98
N THR A 223 2.58 20.79 -5.08
CA THR A 223 3.91 21.33 -5.43
C THR A 223 4.97 20.22 -5.64
N ARG A 224 4.56 18.94 -5.71
CA ARG A 224 5.45 17.88 -6.17
C ARG A 224 5.50 17.90 -7.69
N HIS A 225 6.51 18.60 -8.19
CA HIS A 225 7.12 18.40 -9.50
C HIS A 225 7.07 16.92 -9.91
N HIS A 226 7.02 16.65 -11.22
CA HIS A 226 7.54 15.41 -11.81
C HIS A 226 8.61 14.84 -10.89
N ALA A 227 8.46 13.59 -10.45
CA ALA A 227 9.42 12.93 -9.58
C ALA A 227 10.80 12.94 -10.25
N GLU A 228 11.53 14.03 -10.07
CA GLU A 228 12.97 14.02 -10.05
C GLU A 228 13.31 13.11 -8.88
N LYS A 229 13.94 11.97 -9.21
CA LYS A 229 14.70 11.20 -8.22
C LYS A 229 15.44 12.22 -7.35
N PRO A 230 15.34 12.18 -6.00
CA PRO A 230 15.89 13.24 -5.17
C PRO A 230 17.34 13.50 -5.57
N ALA A 231 17.56 14.62 -6.26
CA ALA A 231 18.87 14.99 -6.76
C ALA A 231 19.73 15.25 -5.53
N GLY A 232 20.69 14.37 -5.26
CA GLY A 232 21.62 14.54 -4.15
C GLY A 232 21.45 13.63 -2.94
N ILE A 233 20.52 12.66 -2.91
CA ILE A 233 20.42 11.72 -1.76
C ILE A 233 21.70 10.92 -1.52
N LEU A 234 22.49 10.67 -2.57
CA LEU A 234 23.85 10.13 -2.47
C LEU A 234 24.71 10.90 -1.47
N ASN A 235 24.60 12.23 -1.51
CA ASN A 235 25.37 13.17 -0.72
C ASN A 235 24.56 13.80 0.42
N GLY A 236 23.26 13.47 0.57
CA GLY A 236 22.37 14.11 1.53
C GLY A 236 22.75 13.82 2.98
N PHE A 237 23.12 12.57 3.28
CA PHE A 237 23.64 12.15 4.57
C PHE A 237 24.60 10.96 4.44
N ASN A 238 25.44 10.72 5.43
CA ASN A 238 26.30 9.54 5.57
C ASN A 238 26.43 9.12 7.03
N ALA A 239 26.81 7.87 7.26
CA ALA A 239 27.39 7.46 8.53
C ALA A 239 28.75 8.13 8.70
N VAL A 240 29.03 8.64 9.90
CA VAL A 240 30.35 9.17 10.25
C VAL A 240 31.31 8.02 10.54
N GLU A 241 32.58 8.18 10.16
CA GLU A 241 33.60 7.18 10.44
C GLU A 241 33.82 7.01 11.96
N PRO A 242 34.11 5.78 12.42
CA PRO A 242 34.41 5.51 13.83
C PRO A 242 35.70 6.23 14.22
N ARG A 243 35.76 6.78 15.42
CA ARG A 243 37.04 7.29 15.94
C ARG A 243 37.91 6.11 16.36
N PHE A 244 39.22 6.33 16.42
CA PHE A 244 40.18 5.32 16.87
C PHE A 244 39.74 4.72 18.22
N GLY A 245 39.61 3.39 18.28
CA GLY A 245 39.18 2.65 19.48
C GLY A 245 37.67 2.54 19.71
N GLU A 246 36.81 3.15 18.87
CA GLU A 246 35.36 3.03 18.99
C GLU A 246 34.82 1.73 18.38
N SER A 247 33.92 1.03 19.09
CA SER A 247 33.10 -0.07 18.53
C SER A 247 31.80 0.51 18.00
N PHE A 248 31.88 1.17 16.84
CA PHE A 248 30.78 1.90 16.22
C PHE A 248 30.76 1.64 14.71
N ASP A 249 29.63 1.22 14.15
CA ASP A 249 29.43 1.11 12.71
C ASP A 249 27.93 1.17 12.37
N VAL A 250 27.49 2.28 11.78
CA VAL A 250 26.12 2.42 11.26
C VAL A 250 26.08 2.57 9.73
N SER A 251 27.16 2.19 9.05
CA SER A 251 27.28 2.30 7.57
C SER A 251 26.22 1.48 6.85
N SER A 252 25.95 0.25 7.32
CA SER A 252 24.88 -0.61 6.81
C SER A 252 23.50 0.02 6.91
N HIS A 253 23.24 0.71 8.03
CA HIS A 253 21.97 1.41 8.26
C HIS A 253 21.82 2.59 7.30
N ALA A 254 22.85 3.43 7.18
CA ALA A 254 22.83 4.55 6.25
C ALA A 254 22.65 4.09 4.80
N ALA A 255 23.35 3.04 4.37
CA ALA A 255 23.26 2.51 3.01
C ALA A 255 21.85 1.96 2.69
N VAL A 256 21.26 1.19 3.62
CA VAL A 256 19.90 0.66 3.45
C VAL A 256 18.86 1.77 3.46
N ILE A 257 18.96 2.74 4.36
CA ILE A 257 18.02 3.87 4.41
C ILE A 257 18.08 4.68 3.10
N LYS A 258 19.28 4.95 2.55
CA LYS A 258 19.40 5.60 1.22
C LYS A 258 18.71 4.82 0.12
N MET A 259 18.88 3.49 0.12
CA MET A 259 18.23 2.63 -0.86
C MET A 259 16.70 2.68 -0.73
N ILE A 260 16.15 2.68 0.48
CA ILE A 260 14.72 2.83 0.75
C ILE A 260 14.23 4.21 0.27
N MET A 261 14.95 5.29 0.60
CA MET A 261 14.62 6.66 0.21
C MET A 261 14.58 6.84 -1.32
N LEU A 262 15.55 6.24 -2.03
CA LEU A 262 15.57 6.25 -3.49
C LEU A 262 14.46 5.40 -4.10
N ARG A 263 14.08 4.30 -3.43
CA ARG A 263 13.12 3.36 -3.99
C ARG A 263 11.68 3.81 -3.81
N PHE A 264 11.34 4.24 -2.60
CA PHE A 264 9.97 4.55 -2.22
C PHE A 264 9.72 6.05 -2.07
N GLY A 265 10.75 6.82 -1.71
CA GLY A 265 10.67 8.25 -1.42
C GLY A 265 11.30 8.59 -0.07
N GLN A 266 11.68 9.86 0.13
CA GLN A 266 12.41 10.32 1.31
C GLN A 266 11.54 10.54 2.55
N SER A 267 10.22 10.67 2.40
CA SER A 267 9.32 10.92 3.53
C SER A 267 9.05 9.64 4.33
N LEU A 268 8.77 9.74 5.63
CA LEU A 268 8.46 8.57 6.47
C LEU A 268 7.27 7.76 5.93
N THR A 269 6.27 8.44 5.36
CA THR A 269 5.09 7.80 4.77
C THR A 269 5.39 7.06 3.47
N ASP A 270 6.49 7.40 2.80
CA ASP A 270 6.98 6.63 1.66
C ASP A 270 7.75 5.39 2.16
N MET A 271 8.55 5.54 3.21
CA MET A 271 9.43 4.48 3.73
C MET A 271 8.73 3.46 4.64
N LEU A 272 7.65 3.85 5.32
CA LEU A 272 6.87 3.02 6.27
C LEU A 272 5.43 2.84 5.75
N GLU A 273 4.65 1.92 6.35
CA GLU A 273 3.23 1.74 6.01
C GLU A 273 2.37 2.82 6.66
N SER A 274 2.64 3.13 7.93
CA SER A 274 1.99 4.23 8.64
C SER A 274 2.88 4.79 9.74
N VAL A 275 2.75 6.09 10.00
CA VAL A 275 3.37 6.79 11.14
C VAL A 275 2.37 7.83 11.65
N THR A 276 1.92 7.67 12.89
CA THR A 276 0.94 8.58 13.51
C THR A 276 1.41 9.00 14.89
N PRO A 277 1.44 10.31 15.23
CA PRO A 277 1.75 10.76 16.58
C PRO A 277 0.75 10.20 17.59
N ALA A 278 1.25 9.65 18.69
CA ALA A 278 0.42 9.12 19.78
C ALA A 278 1.23 9.04 21.08
N GLY A 279 0.58 9.22 22.24
CA GLY A 279 1.14 8.83 23.54
C GLY A 279 2.55 9.35 23.87
N GLY A 280 2.90 10.59 23.48
CA GLY A 280 4.26 11.12 23.70
C GLY A 280 5.33 10.54 22.76
N GLY A 281 4.91 10.04 21.61
CA GLY A 281 5.73 9.36 20.60
C GLY A 281 4.98 9.19 19.28
N TYR A 282 5.20 8.06 18.62
CA TYR A 282 4.61 7.68 17.34
C TYR A 282 4.16 6.21 17.36
N GLU A 283 2.93 5.93 16.96
CA GLU A 283 2.54 4.61 16.47
C GLU A 283 3.02 4.47 15.03
N ILE A 284 3.72 3.38 14.75
CA ILE A 284 4.36 3.13 13.47
C ILE A 284 4.00 1.73 13.02
N THR A 285 3.57 1.59 11.77
CA THR A 285 3.48 0.29 11.11
C THR A 285 4.51 0.25 9.99
N MET A 286 5.37 -0.77 9.99
CA MET A 286 6.31 -1.01 8.90
C MET A 286 5.61 -1.67 7.70
N LYS A 287 6.26 -1.72 6.53
CA LYS A 287 5.65 -2.27 5.30
C LYS A 287 5.35 -3.78 5.34
N ASP A 288 5.94 -4.51 6.29
CA ASP A 288 5.59 -5.90 6.59
C ASP A 288 4.44 -6.02 7.62
N GLY A 289 3.87 -4.90 8.05
CA GLY A 289 2.79 -4.82 9.03
C GLY A 289 3.23 -4.87 10.48
N PHE A 290 4.53 -4.91 10.78
CA PHE A 290 5.00 -4.90 12.17
C PHE A 290 4.72 -3.52 12.80
N ALA A 291 3.91 -3.50 13.86
CA ALA A 291 3.53 -2.29 14.56
C ALA A 291 4.42 -2.06 15.79
N ILE A 292 4.83 -0.82 16.02
CA ILE A 292 5.57 -0.38 17.20
C ILE A 292 5.05 0.97 17.70
N HIS A 293 5.18 1.17 19.00
CA HIS A 293 5.19 2.50 19.59
C HIS A 293 6.64 2.98 19.76
N LEU A 294 6.97 4.18 19.29
CA LEU A 294 8.29 4.80 19.46
C LEU A 294 8.12 6.13 20.23
N SER A 295 8.64 6.21 21.45
CA SER A 295 8.55 7.43 22.26
C SER A 295 9.47 8.54 21.77
N GLN A 296 9.17 9.79 22.11
CA GLN A 296 10.04 10.94 21.82
C GLN A 296 11.43 10.81 22.47
N GLN A 297 11.50 10.20 23.67
CA GLN A 297 12.77 9.96 24.36
C GLN A 297 13.64 8.97 23.59
N GLU A 298 13.08 7.84 23.18
CA GLU A 298 13.79 6.83 22.39
C GLU A 298 14.25 7.39 21.04
N LEU A 299 13.40 8.15 20.36
CA LEU A 299 13.76 8.84 19.12
C LEU A 299 14.94 9.80 19.34
N LYS A 300 14.91 10.60 20.41
CA LYS A 300 15.99 11.54 20.75
C LYS A 300 17.30 10.80 21.05
N GLN A 301 17.25 9.77 21.89
CA GLN A 301 18.42 8.95 22.24
C GLN A 301 19.05 8.31 20.99
N ALA A 302 18.22 7.71 20.13
CA ALA A 302 18.67 7.07 18.90
C ALA A 302 19.27 8.09 17.90
N SER A 303 18.62 9.25 17.74
CA SER A 303 19.09 10.32 16.84
C SER A 303 20.44 10.91 17.26
N GLN A 304 20.69 11.02 18.56
CA GLN A 304 21.97 11.48 19.10
C GLN A 304 23.08 10.43 18.90
N ALA A 305 22.72 9.15 19.02
CA ALA A 305 23.67 8.05 18.97
C ALA A 305 24.09 7.66 17.54
N SER A 306 23.21 7.77 16.55
CA SER A 306 23.48 7.36 15.16
C SER A 306 24.62 8.12 14.48
N ARG A 307 24.86 9.38 14.89
CA ARG A 307 25.85 10.29 14.28
C ARG A 307 25.72 10.38 12.75
N PHE A 308 24.52 10.23 12.17
CA PHE A 308 24.31 10.52 10.75
C PHE A 308 24.54 12.01 10.48
N ALA A 309 25.31 12.31 9.43
CA ALA A 309 25.70 13.68 9.10
C ALA A 309 25.67 13.93 7.59
N GLY A 310 25.31 15.15 7.20
CA GLY A 310 25.35 15.59 5.81
C GLY A 310 24.67 16.95 5.60
N PRO A 311 24.76 17.49 4.39
CA PRO A 311 24.21 18.80 4.04
C PRO A 311 22.67 18.82 3.99
N ASP A 312 22.02 17.69 3.73
CA ASP A 312 20.56 17.60 3.71
C ASP A 312 20.01 17.30 5.11
N ARG A 313 19.59 18.35 5.81
CA ARG A 313 19.04 18.24 7.17
C ARG A 313 17.77 17.39 7.23
N GLU A 314 16.95 17.41 6.18
CA GLU A 314 15.75 16.60 6.12
C GLU A 314 16.13 15.13 5.98
N ALA A 315 17.02 14.77 5.04
CA ALA A 315 17.51 13.40 4.90
C ALA A 315 18.13 12.86 6.19
N VAL A 316 18.93 13.68 6.89
CA VAL A 316 19.50 13.32 8.20
C VAL A 316 18.40 13.05 9.23
N SER A 317 17.39 13.92 9.30
CA SER A 317 16.26 13.74 10.24
C SER A 317 15.46 12.47 9.95
N GLN A 318 15.12 12.23 8.68
CA GLN A 318 14.39 11.04 8.25
C GLN A 318 15.21 9.75 8.47
N ALA A 319 16.53 9.79 8.24
CA ALA A 319 17.41 8.67 8.53
C ALA A 319 17.50 8.36 10.02
N ASN A 320 17.57 9.39 10.87
CA ASN A 320 17.56 9.21 12.32
C ASN A 320 16.25 8.60 12.83
N PHE A 321 15.12 8.96 12.23
CA PHE A 321 13.84 8.35 12.55
C PHE A 321 13.80 6.87 12.15
N MET A 322 14.21 6.53 10.92
CA MET A 322 14.29 5.13 10.46
C MET A 322 15.26 4.31 11.32
N TRP A 323 16.37 4.90 11.78
CA TRP A 323 17.27 4.28 12.74
C TRP A 323 16.58 3.97 14.08
N ALA A 324 15.82 4.92 14.64
CA ALA A 324 15.08 4.70 15.87
C ALA A 324 14.02 3.59 15.72
N VAL A 325 13.35 3.52 14.57
CA VAL A 325 12.41 2.44 14.21
C VAL A 325 13.10 1.08 14.20
N TYR A 326 14.26 0.99 13.55
CA TYR A 326 15.08 -0.23 13.53
C TYR A 326 15.46 -0.67 14.96
N VAL A 327 15.98 0.26 15.79
CA VAL A 327 16.39 -0.03 17.17
C VAL A 327 15.20 -0.51 18.00
N LYS A 328 14.03 0.13 17.86
CA LYS A 328 12.83 -0.24 18.60
C LYS A 328 12.33 -1.63 18.24
N ARG A 329 12.28 -1.97 16.94
CA ARG A 329 11.92 -3.34 16.55
C ARG A 329 12.95 -4.35 17.04
N ARG A 330 14.23 -4.01 17.00
CA ARG A 330 15.31 -4.86 17.51
C ARG A 330 15.14 -5.14 19.01
N GLN A 331 14.78 -4.13 19.80
CA GLN A 331 14.41 -4.29 21.22
C GLN A 331 13.30 -5.35 21.38
N LEU A 332 12.23 -5.23 20.60
CA LEU A 332 11.05 -6.08 20.72
C LEU A 332 11.25 -7.52 20.19
N THR A 333 12.25 -7.77 19.34
CA THR A 333 12.35 -9.02 18.58
C THR A 333 13.60 -9.86 18.85
N ARG A 334 14.69 -9.27 19.33
CA ARG A 334 15.97 -9.98 19.50
C ARG A 334 16.38 -10.23 20.94
N PHE A 335 15.69 -9.59 21.88
CA PHE A 335 15.92 -9.78 23.31
C PHE A 335 14.70 -10.53 23.89
N ASP A 336 14.69 -11.85 23.69
CA ASP A 336 13.79 -12.80 24.36
C ASP A 336 14.04 -12.76 25.88
N PRO A 337 13.02 -12.89 26.77
CA PRO A 337 12.80 -12.00 27.90
C PRO A 337 13.97 -12.03 28.89
N ALA A 338 14.99 -11.26 28.57
CA ALA A 338 16.06 -10.96 29.49
C ALA A 338 15.52 -9.90 30.44
N PRO A 339 15.86 -9.97 31.74
CA PRO A 339 15.43 -8.97 32.72
C PRO A 339 15.88 -7.53 32.38
N ASP A 340 16.69 -7.34 31.32
CA ASP A 340 17.23 -6.07 30.84
C ASP A 340 16.86 -5.72 29.37
N ASN A 341 15.67 -6.07 28.87
CA ASN A 341 15.17 -5.68 27.53
C ASN A 341 14.87 -4.16 27.38
N SER A 342 15.86 -3.31 27.64
CA SER A 342 15.77 -1.86 27.52
C SER A 342 16.11 -1.36 26.11
N PHE A 343 15.58 -0.19 25.77
CA PHE A 343 15.90 0.48 24.51
C PHE A 343 17.40 0.81 24.42
N GLU A 344 18.01 1.21 25.53
CA GLU A 344 19.44 1.53 25.64
C GLU A 344 20.33 0.34 25.30
N ARG A 345 19.96 -0.87 25.75
CA ARG A 345 20.69 -2.10 25.42
C ARG A 345 20.57 -2.43 23.93
N ALA A 346 19.36 -2.31 23.38
CA ALA A 346 19.12 -2.48 21.95
C ALA A 346 19.91 -1.47 21.11
N LEU A 347 19.94 -0.20 21.53
CA LEU A 347 20.69 0.88 20.89
C LEU A 347 22.20 0.60 20.94
N SER A 348 22.75 0.29 22.12
CA SER A 348 24.16 -0.04 22.30
C SER A 348 24.59 -1.25 21.46
N SER A 349 23.72 -2.26 21.36
CA SER A 349 23.95 -3.41 20.48
C SER A 349 23.90 -3.05 19.00
N ALA A 350 22.95 -2.20 18.59
CA ALA A 350 22.80 -1.76 17.20
C ALA A 350 23.98 -0.91 16.70
N LEU A 351 24.57 -0.10 17.58
CA LEU A 351 25.73 0.75 17.26
C LEU A 351 26.97 -0.04 16.85
N LYS A 352 27.08 -1.32 17.22
CA LYS A 352 28.21 -2.20 16.83
C LYS A 352 28.14 -2.68 15.37
N GLY A 353 27.08 -2.30 14.65
CA GLY A 353 26.80 -2.72 13.29
C GLY A 353 25.88 -3.91 13.19
N ASP A 354 25.35 -4.09 11.98
CA ASP A 354 24.58 -5.28 11.61
C ASP A 354 24.67 -5.48 10.09
N THR A 355 24.41 -6.71 9.63
CA THR A 355 24.43 -7.00 8.19
C THR A 355 23.26 -6.29 7.49
N PRO A 356 23.40 -5.83 6.23
CA PRO A 356 22.33 -5.15 5.51
C PRO A 356 21.08 -6.02 5.35
N TYR A 357 21.21 -7.34 5.24
CA TYR A 357 20.06 -8.26 5.30
C TYR A 357 19.26 -8.09 6.59
N ARG A 358 19.95 -8.05 7.74
CA ARG A 358 19.33 -7.87 9.05
C ARG A 358 18.73 -6.47 9.22
N VAL A 359 19.40 -5.44 8.69
CA VAL A 359 18.85 -4.07 8.66
C VAL A 359 17.57 -4.02 7.82
N LEU A 360 17.59 -4.59 6.62
CA LEU A 360 16.42 -4.70 5.75
C LEU A 360 15.29 -5.50 6.39
N LYS A 361 15.62 -6.57 7.12
CA LYS A 361 14.66 -7.36 7.89
C LYS A 361 13.95 -6.53 8.95
N ASP A 362 14.72 -5.86 9.79
CA ASP A 362 14.16 -5.14 10.94
C ASP A 362 13.59 -3.76 10.55
N LEU A 363 13.81 -3.29 9.33
CA LEU A 363 13.07 -2.18 8.74
C LEU A 363 11.80 -2.63 7.99
N GLY A 364 11.47 -3.93 7.99
CA GLY A 364 10.27 -4.47 7.35
C GLY A 364 10.32 -4.50 5.82
N MET A 365 11.51 -4.59 5.24
CA MET A 365 11.73 -4.51 3.79
C MET A 365 11.90 -5.88 3.10
N ILE A 366 11.81 -7.00 3.81
CA ILE A 366 12.00 -8.35 3.21
C ILE A 366 11.07 -8.58 2.02
N GLY A 367 9.84 -8.07 2.06
CA GLY A 367 8.87 -8.22 0.96
C GLY A 367 9.28 -7.58 -0.36
N PHE A 368 10.22 -6.64 -0.29
CA PHE A 368 10.75 -5.93 -1.44
C PHE A 368 12.17 -6.37 -1.78
N LEU A 369 12.81 -7.19 -0.95
CA LEU A 369 14.22 -7.53 -1.07
C LEU A 369 14.52 -8.34 -2.34
N ARG A 370 15.61 -7.99 -3.02
CA ARG A 370 16.23 -8.74 -4.11
C ARG A 370 17.69 -9.01 -3.81
N LEU A 371 18.09 -10.27 -3.89
CA LEU A 371 19.50 -10.64 -3.99
C LEU A 371 19.88 -10.58 -5.46
N VAL A 372 20.90 -9.81 -5.80
CA VAL A 372 21.31 -9.57 -7.19
C VAL A 372 22.81 -9.78 -7.37
N ALA A 373 23.20 -10.28 -8.53
CA ALA A 373 24.59 -10.34 -8.95
C ALA A 373 25.13 -8.94 -9.31
N ALA A 374 26.46 -8.81 -9.35
CA ALA A 374 27.16 -7.55 -9.58
C ALA A 374 26.75 -6.83 -10.88
N ASP A 375 26.54 -7.58 -11.97
CA ASP A 375 26.14 -7.08 -13.28
C ASP A 375 24.80 -6.32 -13.24
N LYS A 376 23.83 -6.82 -12.45
CA LYS A 376 22.53 -6.17 -12.31
C LYS A 376 22.61 -4.85 -11.56
N MET A 377 23.59 -4.69 -10.67
CA MET A 377 23.82 -3.43 -9.95
C MET A 377 24.52 -2.37 -10.82
N GLN A 378 25.08 -2.74 -11.97
CA GLN A 378 25.67 -1.83 -12.95
C GLN A 378 24.64 -1.22 -13.91
N ALA A 379 23.41 -1.74 -13.93
CA ALA A 379 22.36 -1.23 -14.80
C ALA A 379 22.03 0.24 -14.48
N ARG A 380 21.69 1.01 -15.51
CA ARG A 380 21.31 2.42 -15.37
C ARG A 380 20.11 2.56 -14.42
N GLY A 381 20.22 3.45 -13.44
CA GLY A 381 19.25 3.67 -12.38
C GLY A 381 19.20 2.60 -11.29
N ALA A 382 20.07 1.57 -11.31
CA ALA A 382 20.11 0.55 -10.28
C ALA A 382 20.66 1.12 -8.96
N ALA A 383 19.91 0.94 -7.87
CA ALA A 383 20.29 1.31 -6.52
C ALA A 383 20.28 0.06 -5.64
N GLY A 384 21.38 -0.18 -4.92
CA GLY A 384 21.58 -1.38 -4.11
C GLY A 384 22.48 -1.15 -2.90
N VAL A 385 22.71 -2.21 -2.13
CA VAL A 385 23.62 -2.24 -0.98
C VAL A 385 24.45 -3.52 -1.03
N ILE A 386 25.77 -3.39 -0.82
CA ILE A 386 26.69 -4.53 -0.75
C ILE A 386 27.38 -4.58 0.60
N ASN A 387 27.68 -5.80 1.06
CA ASN A 387 28.58 -6.01 2.20
C ASN A 387 30.00 -5.59 1.80
N THR A 388 30.67 -4.82 2.66
CA THR A 388 32.11 -4.57 2.56
C THR A 388 32.84 -5.48 3.56
N PHE A 389 33.45 -4.95 4.61
CA PHE A 389 34.18 -5.75 5.61
C PHE A 389 33.47 -5.73 6.97
N GLY A 390 33.49 -6.86 7.69
CA GLY A 390 32.80 -6.97 8.99
C GLY A 390 31.29 -6.74 8.87
N TYR A 391 30.76 -5.84 9.69
CA TYR A 391 29.35 -5.41 9.67
C TYR A 391 29.09 -4.19 8.79
N SER A 392 30.09 -3.74 8.02
CA SER A 392 29.99 -2.55 7.18
C SER A 392 29.37 -2.85 5.83
N SER A 393 28.70 -1.84 5.25
CA SER A 393 28.17 -1.90 3.89
C SER A 393 28.41 -0.62 3.12
N ALA A 394 28.33 -0.73 1.80
CA ALA A 394 28.34 0.41 0.89
C ALA A 394 27.02 0.50 0.12
N PHE A 395 26.56 1.73 -0.08
CA PHE A 395 25.47 2.00 -1.01
C PHE A 395 26.01 1.94 -2.44
N VAL A 396 25.28 1.33 -3.36
CA VAL A 396 25.65 1.20 -4.76
C VAL A 396 24.64 1.96 -5.62
N LEU A 397 25.15 2.81 -6.52
CA LEU A 397 24.35 3.43 -7.58
C LEU A 397 25.07 3.21 -8.91
N GLU A 398 24.38 2.58 -9.86
CA GLU A 398 24.87 2.40 -11.24
C GLU A 398 26.29 1.81 -11.29
N GLY A 399 26.54 0.77 -10.48
CA GLY A 399 27.83 0.05 -10.43
C GLY A 399 28.94 0.74 -9.61
N VAL A 400 28.67 1.91 -9.02
CA VAL A 400 29.61 2.63 -8.16
C VAL A 400 29.22 2.43 -6.70
N GLN A 401 30.14 1.87 -5.90
CA GLN A 401 30.00 1.81 -4.45
C GLN A 401 30.41 3.14 -3.82
N HIS A 402 29.59 3.59 -2.87
CA HIS A 402 29.76 4.80 -2.09
C HIS A 402 29.88 4.42 -0.60
N SER A 403 31.03 4.74 0.00
CA SER A 403 31.28 4.50 1.43
C SER A 403 32.09 5.66 2.01
N ALA A 404 31.55 6.35 3.03
CA ALA A 404 32.21 7.45 3.74
C ALA A 404 32.89 8.50 2.82
N GLY A 405 32.25 8.85 1.70
CA GLY A 405 32.79 9.82 0.73
C GLY A 405 33.76 9.24 -0.31
N SER A 406 34.23 8.00 -0.13
CA SER A 406 35.02 7.26 -1.12
C SER A 406 34.13 6.62 -2.18
N LYS A 407 34.66 6.54 -3.41
CA LYS A 407 34.03 5.87 -4.56
C LYS A 407 34.93 4.76 -5.07
N ALA A 408 34.35 3.60 -5.35
CA ALA A 408 35.04 2.50 -6.01
C ALA A 408 34.07 1.75 -6.94
N PRO A 409 34.58 0.99 -7.92
CA PRO A 409 33.74 0.06 -8.67
C PRO A 409 33.25 -1.08 -7.76
N VAL A 410 32.06 -1.61 -8.02
CA VAL A 410 31.55 -2.79 -7.32
C VAL A 410 32.45 -4.00 -7.63
N ALA A 411 33.18 -4.47 -6.61
CA ALA A 411 34.10 -5.62 -6.73
C ALA A 411 33.51 -6.93 -6.14
N ARG A 412 32.35 -6.86 -5.47
CA ARG A 412 31.67 -8.01 -4.84
C ARG A 412 30.81 -8.75 -5.85
N SER A 413 30.65 -10.06 -5.68
CA SER A 413 29.86 -10.92 -6.58
C SER A 413 28.34 -10.72 -6.47
N TYR A 414 27.84 -10.23 -5.32
CA TYR A 414 26.39 -10.03 -5.10
C TYR A 414 26.08 -8.87 -4.12
N GLY A 415 24.82 -8.42 -4.13
CA GLY A 415 24.28 -7.37 -3.26
C GLY A 415 22.76 -7.43 -3.13
N TYR A 416 22.20 -6.46 -2.42
CA TYR A 416 20.77 -6.33 -2.17
C TYR A 416 20.18 -5.12 -2.91
N MET A 417 19.03 -5.30 -3.56
CA MET A 417 18.23 -4.21 -4.14
C MET A 417 16.79 -4.30 -3.63
N LEU A 418 16.00 -3.24 -3.84
CA LEU A 418 14.57 -3.23 -3.52
C LEU A 418 13.71 -3.21 -4.78
N ALA A 419 12.75 -4.12 -4.84
CA ALA A 419 11.66 -4.10 -5.80
C ALA A 419 10.69 -2.94 -5.48
N GLY A 420 9.77 -2.67 -6.40
CA GLY A 420 8.82 -1.56 -6.24
C GLY A 420 7.60 -2.03 -5.49
N GLU A 421 6.81 -1.10 -4.95
CA GLU A 421 5.46 -1.46 -4.54
C GLU A 421 4.66 -1.90 -5.77
N ILE A 422 3.88 -2.97 -5.57
CA ILE A 422 3.10 -3.58 -6.62
C ILE A 422 1.72 -2.95 -6.51
N PRO A 423 1.21 -2.29 -7.57
CA PRO A 423 -0.13 -1.73 -7.54
C PRO A 423 -1.15 -2.83 -7.21
N ALA A 424 -2.03 -2.56 -6.24
CA ALA A 424 -3.20 -3.40 -6.03
C ALA A 424 -4.08 -3.33 -7.29
N GLY A 425 -4.30 -4.49 -7.93
CA GLY A 425 -5.17 -4.60 -9.11
C GLY A 425 -4.45 -4.62 -10.46
N LEU A 426 -3.30 -5.29 -10.59
CA LEU A 426 -2.76 -5.62 -11.92
C LEU A 426 -3.86 -6.28 -12.77
N PRO A 427 -4.07 -5.85 -14.02
CA PRO A 427 -5.06 -6.44 -14.90
C PRO A 427 -4.70 -7.90 -15.12
N ILE A 428 -5.55 -8.79 -14.60
CA ILE A 428 -5.58 -10.18 -15.00
C ILE A 428 -6.08 -10.15 -16.43
N ASP A 429 -5.17 -10.37 -17.37
CA ASP A 429 -5.51 -10.57 -18.77
C ASP A 429 -6.51 -11.73 -18.86
N SER A 430 -7.78 -11.34 -19.00
CA SER A 430 -8.98 -12.17 -18.88
C SER A 430 -9.35 -12.82 -20.21
N SER A 431 -8.42 -12.86 -21.17
CA SER A 431 -8.70 -13.49 -22.44
C SER A 431 -9.09 -14.94 -22.20
N ALA A 432 -10.27 -15.32 -22.72
CA ALA A 432 -10.82 -16.67 -22.68
C ALA A 432 -10.05 -17.62 -23.62
N VAL A 433 -8.73 -17.50 -23.67
CA VAL A 433 -7.83 -18.46 -24.29
C VAL A 433 -7.40 -19.39 -23.17
N VAL A 434 -7.72 -20.67 -23.30
CA VAL A 434 -7.23 -21.74 -22.42
C VAL A 434 -5.76 -21.49 -22.12
N SER A 435 -5.44 -21.22 -20.85
CA SER A 435 -4.07 -20.91 -20.46
C SER A 435 -3.24 -22.17 -20.65
N PRO A 436 -2.04 -22.11 -21.26
CA PRO A 436 -1.17 -23.29 -21.35
C PRO A 436 -0.77 -23.85 -19.97
N THR A 437 -1.02 -23.09 -18.89
CA THR A 437 -0.72 -23.50 -17.51
C THR A 437 -1.88 -24.11 -16.74
N SER A 438 -3.15 -23.76 -17.03
CA SER A 438 -4.32 -24.18 -16.23
C SER A 438 -5.58 -24.22 -17.08
N ASP A 439 -6.42 -25.22 -16.82
CA ASP A 439 -7.72 -25.42 -17.47
C ASP A 439 -8.86 -24.68 -16.74
N VAL A 440 -8.54 -24.01 -15.62
CA VAL A 440 -9.49 -23.24 -14.80
C VAL A 440 -9.39 -21.75 -15.12
N PRO A 441 -10.53 -21.01 -15.26
CA PRO A 441 -10.49 -19.56 -15.43
C PRO A 441 -9.76 -18.85 -14.29
N VAL A 442 -9.16 -17.69 -14.59
CA VAL A 442 -8.39 -16.96 -13.58
C VAL A 442 -9.30 -16.44 -12.46
N GLY A 443 -8.84 -16.56 -11.21
CA GLY A 443 -9.57 -16.07 -10.02
C GLY A 443 -10.55 -17.07 -9.41
N ILE A 444 -10.84 -18.20 -10.09
CA ILE A 444 -11.71 -19.25 -9.56
C ILE A 444 -10.94 -20.09 -8.54
N LYS A 445 -11.47 -20.19 -7.31
CA LYS A 445 -10.88 -21.01 -6.25
C LYS A 445 -11.05 -22.50 -6.56
N PRO A 446 -10.12 -23.37 -6.12
CA PRO A 446 -10.32 -24.81 -6.18
C PRO A 446 -11.61 -25.21 -5.46
N ALA A 447 -12.39 -26.12 -6.04
CA ALA A 447 -13.60 -26.64 -5.42
C ALA A 447 -13.27 -27.53 -4.19
N ASP A 448 -12.19 -28.30 -4.28
CA ASP A 448 -11.66 -29.11 -3.19
C ASP A 448 -10.16 -28.83 -3.01
N ILE A 449 -9.85 -27.84 -2.15
CA ILE A 449 -8.46 -27.51 -1.80
C ILE A 449 -7.81 -28.58 -0.90
N TRP A 450 -8.61 -29.45 -0.28
CA TRP A 450 -8.14 -30.44 0.68
C TRP A 450 -7.68 -31.69 -0.06
N GLY A 451 -8.61 -32.43 -0.68
CA GLY A 451 -8.35 -33.69 -1.36
C GLY A 451 -7.84 -33.53 -2.80
N GLY A 452 -8.02 -32.34 -3.40
CA GLY A 452 -7.59 -32.08 -4.77
C GLY A 452 -6.07 -32.12 -4.94
N PHE A 453 -5.31 -31.56 -3.99
CA PHE A 453 -3.90 -31.88 -3.80
C PHE A 453 -3.45 -31.72 -2.35
N TYR A 454 -2.47 -32.50 -1.90
CA TYR A 454 -1.92 -32.45 -0.56
C TYR A 454 -0.48 -33.00 -0.52
N GLN A 455 0.16 -32.84 0.63
CA GLN A 455 1.51 -33.31 0.90
C GLN A 455 1.60 -34.84 0.79
N GLY A 456 2.58 -35.34 0.03
CA GLY A 456 2.86 -36.79 -0.06
C GLY A 456 4.21 -37.25 0.52
N VAL A 457 5.07 -36.34 0.98
CA VAL A 457 6.35 -36.65 1.63
C VAL A 457 6.60 -35.66 2.78
N GLU A 458 7.33 -36.07 3.81
CA GLU A 458 7.74 -35.17 4.89
C GLU A 458 8.61 -34.01 4.36
N GLY A 459 8.56 -32.85 5.01
CA GLY A 459 9.45 -31.71 4.74
C GLY A 459 8.96 -30.67 3.72
N ASN A 460 7.96 -30.96 2.89
CA ASN A 460 7.41 -29.98 1.93
C ASN A 460 6.15 -29.22 2.42
N CYS A 461 5.78 -29.40 3.70
CA CYS A 461 4.56 -28.87 4.31
C CYS A 461 4.41 -27.35 4.15
N VAL A 462 5.51 -26.60 4.32
CA VAL A 462 5.54 -25.13 4.16
C VAL A 462 5.24 -24.71 2.73
N THR A 463 5.73 -25.48 1.74
CA THR A 463 5.43 -25.21 0.33
C THR A 463 3.98 -25.51 -0.01
N VAL A 464 3.45 -26.65 0.46
CA VAL A 464 2.05 -27.05 0.25
C VAL A 464 1.09 -26.04 0.86
N SER A 465 1.30 -25.66 2.13
CA SER A 465 0.43 -24.72 2.84
C SER A 465 0.40 -23.34 2.16
N ALA A 466 1.55 -22.85 1.70
CA ALA A 466 1.66 -21.58 0.98
C ALA A 466 0.96 -21.62 -0.38
N ILE A 467 1.11 -22.71 -1.14
CA ILE A 467 0.42 -22.88 -2.43
C ILE A 467 -1.10 -22.92 -2.21
N LYS A 468 -1.57 -23.68 -1.23
CA LYS A 468 -3.00 -23.74 -0.91
C LYS A 468 -3.55 -22.38 -0.51
N ALA A 469 -2.84 -21.65 0.36
CA ALA A 469 -3.21 -20.29 0.76
C ALA A 469 -3.30 -19.35 -0.45
N ALA A 470 -2.32 -19.40 -1.35
CA ALA A 470 -2.29 -18.59 -2.55
C ALA A 470 -3.45 -18.91 -3.50
N MET A 471 -3.75 -20.19 -3.72
CA MET A 471 -4.86 -20.62 -4.58
C MET A 471 -6.23 -20.25 -4.00
N MET A 472 -6.40 -20.31 -2.67
CA MET A 472 -7.64 -19.89 -2.02
C MET A 472 -7.82 -18.37 -1.97
N LYS A 473 -6.73 -17.60 -1.95
CA LYS A 473 -6.77 -16.14 -1.99
C LYS A 473 -6.95 -15.58 -3.41
N TYR A 474 -6.24 -16.14 -4.38
CA TYR A 474 -6.11 -15.55 -5.73
C TYR A 474 -6.66 -16.43 -6.86
N GLY A 475 -7.18 -17.62 -6.56
CA GLY A 475 -7.68 -18.59 -7.52
C GLY A 475 -6.65 -19.67 -7.87
N GLN A 476 -7.15 -20.81 -8.34
CA GLN A 476 -6.38 -21.99 -8.73
C GLN A 476 -5.37 -21.69 -9.84
N ASN A 477 -5.80 -20.94 -10.86
CA ASN A 477 -4.97 -20.66 -12.02
C ASN A 477 -3.74 -19.82 -11.62
N PRO A 478 -2.50 -20.26 -11.93
CA PRO A 478 -1.28 -19.52 -11.58
C PRO A 478 -1.22 -18.06 -12.06
N ARG A 479 -1.96 -17.69 -13.12
CA ARG A 479 -2.09 -16.29 -13.59
C ARG A 479 -2.80 -15.38 -12.59
N GLY A 480 -3.61 -15.94 -11.68
CA GLY A 480 -4.21 -15.20 -10.57
C GLY A 480 -3.19 -14.89 -9.48
N ILE A 481 -2.18 -15.75 -9.32
CA ILE A 481 -1.17 -15.65 -8.27
C ILE A 481 0.03 -14.80 -8.73
N TYR A 482 0.52 -14.98 -9.95
CA TYR A 482 1.68 -14.25 -10.48
C TYR A 482 1.30 -12.98 -11.24
N LYS A 483 2.27 -12.07 -11.44
CA LYS A 483 2.06 -10.83 -12.19
C LYS A 483 1.93 -11.07 -13.68
N SER A 484 2.74 -11.97 -14.25
CA SER A 484 2.60 -12.39 -15.65
C SER A 484 3.20 -13.78 -15.86
N ILE A 485 2.63 -14.52 -16.79
CA ILE A 485 3.18 -15.78 -17.29
C ILE A 485 3.18 -15.70 -18.82
N THR A 486 4.36 -15.79 -19.41
CA THR A 486 4.56 -15.70 -20.86
C THR A 486 5.16 -17.02 -21.34
N PRO A 487 4.46 -17.79 -22.18
CA PRO A 487 5.01 -18.98 -22.81
C PRO A 487 6.23 -18.63 -23.67
N THR A 488 7.23 -19.50 -23.66
CA THR A 488 8.39 -19.46 -24.56
C THR A 488 8.50 -20.78 -25.32
N ARG A 489 9.40 -20.87 -26.29
CA ARG A 489 9.63 -22.10 -27.06
C ARG A 489 9.99 -23.29 -26.16
N ASP A 490 10.76 -23.05 -25.11
CA ASP A 490 11.35 -24.08 -24.26
C ASP A 490 10.74 -24.12 -22.84
N GLY A 491 9.68 -23.34 -22.60
CA GLY A 491 9.01 -23.27 -21.30
C GLY A 491 8.20 -21.99 -21.06
N PHE A 492 8.50 -21.29 -19.96
CA PHE A 492 7.77 -20.12 -19.49
C PHE A 492 8.71 -19.07 -18.90
N THR A 493 8.39 -17.80 -19.14
CA THR A 493 8.90 -16.68 -18.33
C THR A 493 7.80 -16.25 -17.37
N VAL A 494 8.10 -16.30 -16.07
CA VAL A 494 7.14 -15.98 -15.01
C VAL A 494 7.64 -14.78 -14.23
N THR A 495 6.85 -13.71 -14.22
CA THR A 495 7.08 -12.56 -13.35
C THR A 495 6.18 -12.70 -12.13
N LEU A 496 6.78 -12.87 -10.96
CA LEU A 496 6.09 -12.99 -9.68
C LEU A 496 5.54 -11.62 -9.25
N ARG A 497 4.61 -11.61 -8.28
CA ARG A 497 3.99 -10.36 -7.81
C ARG A 497 5.02 -9.38 -7.31
N ASP A 498 5.99 -9.81 -6.51
CA ASP A 498 7.09 -8.96 -6.06
C ASP A 498 7.89 -8.34 -7.21
N GLY A 499 7.86 -8.90 -8.42
CA GLY A 499 8.62 -8.45 -9.59
C GLY A 499 9.86 -9.29 -9.87
N CYS A 500 10.11 -10.34 -9.09
CA CYS A 500 11.10 -11.36 -9.46
C CYS A 500 10.68 -12.01 -10.78
N THR A 501 11.61 -12.21 -11.72
CA THR A 501 11.33 -12.93 -12.97
C THR A 501 12.14 -14.21 -12.99
N VAL A 502 11.50 -15.34 -13.27
CA VAL A 502 12.17 -16.63 -13.45
C VAL A 502 11.88 -17.17 -14.86
N HIS A 503 12.84 -17.90 -15.41
CA HIS A 503 12.68 -18.67 -16.64
C HIS A 503 12.60 -20.14 -16.26
N LEU A 504 11.47 -20.77 -16.53
CA LEU A 504 11.21 -22.16 -16.21
C LEU A 504 11.16 -22.97 -17.51
N THR A 505 11.99 -23.99 -17.62
CA THR A 505 11.98 -24.89 -18.79
C THR A 505 10.93 -25.99 -18.66
N HIS A 506 10.55 -26.62 -19.78
CA HIS A 506 9.68 -27.80 -19.76
C HIS A 506 10.28 -28.97 -18.97
N ASP A 507 11.59 -29.19 -19.06
CA ASP A 507 12.30 -30.23 -18.30
C ASP A 507 12.27 -29.96 -16.80
N GLU A 508 12.48 -28.71 -16.37
CA GLU A 508 12.36 -28.32 -14.96
C GLU A 508 10.93 -28.49 -14.45
N LEU A 509 9.92 -28.17 -15.26
CA LEU A 509 8.52 -28.42 -14.88
C LEU A 509 8.22 -29.92 -14.73
N LYS A 510 8.80 -30.78 -15.58
CA LYS A 510 8.71 -32.24 -15.45
C LYS A 510 9.38 -32.72 -14.16
N LYS A 511 10.61 -32.27 -13.90
CA LYS A 511 11.36 -32.59 -12.67
C LYS A 511 10.60 -32.14 -11.42
N ALA A 512 10.01 -30.95 -11.44
CA ALA A 512 9.18 -30.42 -10.37
C ALA A 512 7.96 -31.30 -10.09
N ARG A 513 7.29 -31.80 -11.14
CA ARG A 513 6.17 -32.73 -11.00
C ARG A 513 6.58 -34.05 -10.33
N GLU A 514 7.76 -34.56 -10.67
CA GLU A 514 8.29 -35.80 -10.12
C GLU A 514 8.81 -35.61 -8.68
N GLY A 515 9.46 -34.47 -8.40
CA GLY A 515 10.12 -34.17 -7.12
C GLY A 515 9.28 -33.46 -6.07
N SER A 516 8.09 -32.94 -6.41
CA SER A 516 7.18 -32.34 -5.43
C SER A 516 6.55 -33.40 -4.51
N HIS A 517 6.39 -34.62 -5.02
CA HIS A 517 5.67 -35.72 -4.38
C HIS A 517 4.24 -35.35 -3.94
N PHE A 518 3.60 -34.36 -4.58
CA PHE A 518 2.21 -34.03 -4.30
C PHE A 518 1.28 -35.20 -4.64
N LYS A 519 0.27 -35.42 -3.79
CA LYS A 519 -0.80 -36.41 -3.99
C LYS A 519 -2.13 -35.68 -4.12
N GLY A 520 -3.14 -36.32 -4.68
CA GLY A 520 -4.46 -35.69 -4.86
C GLY A 520 -5.31 -36.40 -5.92
N ALA A 521 -6.62 -36.20 -5.83
CA ALA A 521 -7.57 -36.76 -6.79
C ALA A 521 -7.78 -35.85 -8.02
N ASP A 522 -7.52 -34.55 -7.90
CA ASP A 522 -7.72 -33.57 -8.96
C ASP A 522 -6.44 -33.37 -9.77
N SER A 523 -6.37 -34.00 -10.94
CA SER A 523 -5.22 -33.89 -11.84
C SER A 523 -4.96 -32.47 -12.37
N GLY A 524 -6.01 -31.64 -12.51
CA GLY A 524 -5.90 -30.25 -12.95
C GLY A 524 -5.31 -29.38 -11.84
N LEU A 525 -5.82 -29.53 -10.61
CA LEU A 525 -5.27 -28.84 -9.46
C LEU A 525 -3.82 -29.27 -9.15
N LEU A 526 -3.51 -30.56 -9.29
CA LEU A 526 -2.13 -31.07 -9.17
C LEU A 526 -1.21 -30.46 -10.22
N LYS A 527 -1.65 -30.33 -11.47
CA LYS A 527 -0.88 -29.68 -12.54
C LYS A 527 -0.57 -28.22 -12.17
N ASP A 528 -1.57 -27.48 -11.68
CA ASP A 528 -1.42 -26.08 -11.26
C ASP A 528 -0.51 -25.93 -10.03
N ALA A 529 -0.67 -26.80 -9.03
CA ALA A 529 0.18 -26.82 -7.84
C ALA A 529 1.64 -27.14 -8.17
N ASN A 530 1.88 -28.11 -9.06
CA ASN A 530 3.22 -28.44 -9.54
C ASN A 530 3.87 -27.29 -10.32
N PHE A 531 3.10 -26.49 -11.06
CA PHE A 531 3.62 -25.29 -11.71
C PHE A 531 4.09 -24.25 -10.67
N LEU A 532 3.29 -23.99 -9.63
CA LEU A 532 3.67 -23.07 -8.56
C LEU A 532 4.90 -23.59 -7.78
N TYR A 533 4.97 -24.89 -7.53
CA TYR A 533 6.14 -25.55 -6.93
C TYR A 533 7.40 -25.34 -7.79
N ALA A 534 7.29 -25.54 -9.11
CA ALA A 534 8.39 -25.38 -10.05
C ALA A 534 8.95 -23.95 -10.08
N VAL A 535 8.06 -22.94 -10.11
CA VAL A 535 8.44 -21.52 -10.02
C VAL A 535 9.15 -21.24 -8.69
N SER A 536 8.64 -21.81 -7.59
CA SER A 536 9.23 -21.68 -6.26
C SER A 536 10.63 -22.31 -6.16
N ALA A 537 10.84 -23.48 -6.77
CA ALA A 537 12.14 -24.15 -6.87
C ALA A 537 13.11 -23.34 -7.75
N LYS A 538 12.64 -22.81 -8.88
CA LYS A 538 13.47 -21.99 -9.76
C LYS A 538 13.95 -20.72 -9.08
N ARG A 539 13.08 -20.10 -8.29
CA ARG A 539 13.48 -18.95 -7.47
C ARG A 539 14.47 -19.34 -6.38
N ALA A 540 14.28 -20.46 -5.70
CA ALA A 540 15.23 -20.97 -4.72
C ALA A 540 16.62 -21.22 -5.33
N GLN A 541 16.67 -21.80 -6.55
CA GLN A 541 17.91 -21.97 -7.30
C GLN A 541 18.59 -20.62 -7.58
N MET A 542 17.84 -19.65 -8.12
CA MET A 542 18.34 -18.32 -8.47
C MET A 542 18.89 -17.57 -7.24
N GLU A 543 18.21 -17.69 -6.11
CA GLU A 543 18.58 -17.01 -4.86
C GLU A 543 19.62 -17.78 -4.04
N ASN A 544 20.10 -18.93 -4.54
CA ASN A 544 20.97 -19.87 -3.83
C ASN A 544 20.47 -20.18 -2.41
N HIS A 545 19.19 -20.56 -2.31
CA HIS A 545 18.57 -20.95 -1.05
C HIS A 545 19.42 -21.97 -0.30
N GLU A 546 19.58 -21.75 1.01
CA GLU A 546 20.44 -22.54 1.91
C GLU A 546 21.90 -22.70 1.45
N PHE A 547 22.38 -21.79 0.60
CA PHE A 547 23.73 -21.79 0.01
C PHE A 547 24.07 -23.02 -0.85
N ARG A 548 23.10 -23.90 -1.12
CA ARG A 548 23.27 -25.11 -1.92
C ARG A 548 22.35 -25.20 -3.13
N ALA A 549 21.24 -24.45 -3.15
CA ALA A 549 20.25 -24.53 -4.24
C ALA A 549 20.80 -24.11 -5.60
N ALA A 550 21.83 -23.25 -5.67
CA ALA A 550 22.39 -22.83 -6.96
C ALA A 550 23.12 -23.96 -7.73
N ALA A 551 23.42 -25.08 -7.06
CA ALA A 551 24.11 -26.21 -7.69
C ALA A 551 23.31 -26.83 -8.83
N SER A 552 21.99 -26.98 -8.67
CA SER A 552 21.08 -27.50 -9.71
C SER A 552 19.61 -27.24 -9.34
N PHE A 553 18.70 -27.44 -10.29
CA PHE A 553 17.27 -27.34 -10.03
C PHE A 553 16.80 -28.40 -9.02
N GLU A 554 17.38 -29.60 -9.09
CA GLU A 554 17.15 -30.70 -8.15
C GLU A 554 17.67 -30.36 -6.75
N ALA A 555 18.85 -29.76 -6.64
CA ALA A 555 19.36 -29.27 -5.37
C ALA A 555 18.41 -28.22 -4.76
N ALA A 556 17.87 -27.34 -5.59
CA ALA A 556 16.86 -26.36 -5.17
C ALA A 556 15.58 -27.04 -4.68
N MET A 557 15.01 -28.01 -5.41
CA MET A 557 13.86 -28.79 -4.93
C MET A 557 14.17 -29.51 -3.60
N GLY A 558 15.40 -29.96 -3.41
CA GLY A 558 15.84 -30.53 -2.14
C GLY A 558 15.79 -29.56 -0.96
N THR A 559 15.90 -28.24 -1.18
CA THR A 559 15.74 -27.20 -0.13
C THR A 559 14.28 -26.81 0.14
N LEU A 560 13.35 -27.33 -0.66
CA LEU A 560 11.91 -27.11 -0.49
C LEU A 560 11.25 -28.23 0.31
N ASN A 561 11.97 -29.35 0.49
CA ASN A 561 11.45 -30.62 0.97
C ASN A 561 12.15 -31.08 2.27
N ASP A 562 12.82 -30.19 3.01
CA ASP A 562 13.62 -30.50 4.20
C ASP A 562 13.19 -29.74 5.46
N GLY A 563 12.02 -29.10 5.46
CA GLY A 563 11.45 -28.44 6.64
C GLY A 563 11.84 -26.97 6.77
N GLU A 564 11.42 -26.15 5.81
CA GLU A 564 11.69 -24.70 5.76
C GLU A 564 11.06 -23.91 6.93
N SER A 565 11.49 -22.66 7.10
CA SER A 565 10.89 -21.77 8.09
C SER A 565 9.52 -21.24 7.62
N PRO A 566 8.56 -21.03 8.55
CA PRO A 566 7.25 -20.48 8.21
C PRO A 566 7.35 -19.14 7.45
N GLY A 567 6.65 -19.07 6.31
CA GLY A 567 6.62 -17.88 5.45
C GLY A 567 7.64 -17.86 4.31
N ASP A 568 8.64 -18.75 4.31
CA ASP A 568 9.63 -18.82 3.23
C ASP A 568 8.99 -19.22 1.89
N ALA A 569 8.05 -20.16 1.89
CA ALA A 569 7.34 -20.51 0.67
C ALA A 569 6.45 -19.37 0.14
N LEU A 570 5.81 -18.58 1.02
CA LEU A 570 5.06 -17.38 0.61
C LEU A 570 5.99 -16.35 -0.02
N ARG A 571 7.21 -16.21 0.50
CA ARG A 571 8.27 -15.41 -0.12
C ARG A 571 8.65 -15.95 -1.48
N ARG A 572 8.87 -17.25 -1.63
CA ARG A 572 9.29 -17.84 -2.91
C ARG A 572 8.19 -17.75 -3.97
N LEU A 573 6.92 -17.75 -3.58
CA LEU A 573 5.78 -17.43 -4.47
C LEU A 573 5.66 -15.94 -4.81
N GLY A 574 6.48 -15.07 -4.22
CA GLY A 574 6.45 -13.62 -4.43
C GLY A 574 5.32 -12.91 -3.69
N LEU A 575 4.81 -13.53 -2.62
CA LEU A 575 3.66 -13.07 -1.84
C LEU A 575 4.04 -12.44 -0.50
N TYR A 576 5.33 -12.30 -0.18
CA TYR A 576 5.76 -11.81 1.13
C TYR A 576 5.23 -10.40 1.46
N ALA A 577 5.21 -9.50 0.49
CA ALA A 577 4.62 -8.16 0.65
C ALA A 577 3.10 -8.17 0.93
N PHE A 578 2.42 -9.28 0.60
CA PHE A 578 1.00 -9.54 0.85
C PHE A 578 0.78 -10.51 2.01
N THR A 579 1.83 -10.79 2.78
CA THR A 579 1.76 -11.64 3.97
C THR A 579 1.84 -10.76 5.20
N ARG A 580 1.04 -11.06 6.22
CA ARG A 580 1.08 -10.38 7.52
C ARG A 580 1.10 -11.41 8.64
N GLN A 581 1.68 -11.03 9.78
CA GLN A 581 1.48 -11.78 11.02
C GLN A 581 -0.02 -11.80 11.35
N SER A 582 -0.47 -12.92 11.90
CA SER A 582 -1.85 -13.20 12.27
C SER A 582 -1.86 -13.85 13.66
N SER A 583 -3.04 -14.11 14.19
CA SER A 583 -3.22 -14.99 15.34
C SER A 583 -3.98 -16.25 14.96
N VAL A 584 -3.83 -17.31 15.78
CA VAL A 584 -4.59 -18.55 15.62
C VAL A 584 -6.11 -18.27 15.71
N GLN A 585 -6.51 -17.32 16.54
CA GLN A 585 -7.90 -16.90 16.70
C GLN A 585 -8.45 -16.22 15.43
N GLU A 586 -7.65 -15.40 14.77
CA GLU A 586 -8.03 -14.74 13.51
C GLU A 586 -8.18 -15.77 12.38
N LEU A 587 -7.27 -16.73 12.28
CA LEU A 587 -7.38 -17.85 11.32
C LEU A 587 -8.61 -18.72 11.62
N ALA A 588 -8.87 -19.02 12.90
CA ALA A 588 -10.07 -19.73 13.34
C ALA A 588 -11.37 -18.93 13.13
N GLY A 589 -11.26 -17.62 12.92
CA GLY A 589 -12.34 -16.71 12.53
C GLY A 589 -12.66 -16.74 11.03
N GLY A 590 -11.86 -17.45 10.23
CA GLY A 590 -12.08 -17.61 8.80
C GLY A 590 -11.08 -16.86 7.90
N VAL A 591 -10.09 -16.19 8.48
CA VAL A 591 -9.03 -15.56 7.68
C VAL A 591 -8.15 -16.63 7.03
N ILE A 592 -7.91 -16.48 5.72
CA ILE A 592 -7.05 -17.39 4.95
C ILE A 592 -5.59 -17.13 5.30
N GLY A 593 -4.86 -18.19 5.59
CA GLY A 593 -3.47 -18.09 6.00
C GLY A 593 -2.75 -19.42 6.15
N THR A 594 -1.55 -19.36 6.73
CA THR A 594 -0.77 -20.54 7.13
C THR A 594 -0.56 -20.52 8.64
N LEU A 595 -0.64 -21.68 9.27
CA LEU A 595 -0.30 -21.88 10.67
C LEU A 595 0.84 -22.89 10.73
N ALA A 596 1.88 -22.60 11.50
CA ALA A 596 3.02 -23.50 11.62
C ALA A 596 3.53 -23.61 13.05
N ASN A 597 3.99 -24.79 13.42
CA ASN A 597 4.73 -25.05 14.66
C ASN A 597 6.13 -25.57 14.30
N PHE A 598 6.88 -26.04 15.29
CA PHE A 598 8.25 -26.55 15.08
C PHE A 598 8.33 -27.87 14.28
N ARG A 599 7.20 -28.53 13.98
CA ARG A 599 7.13 -29.80 13.25
C ARG A 599 6.44 -29.71 11.90
N HIS A 600 5.44 -28.84 11.75
CA HIS A 600 4.55 -28.87 10.60
C HIS A 600 3.98 -27.50 10.27
N SER A 601 3.59 -27.31 9.00
CA SER A 601 2.91 -26.11 8.50
C SER A 601 1.68 -26.51 7.72
N VAL A 602 0.55 -25.90 8.06
CA VAL A 602 -0.77 -26.16 7.47
C VAL A 602 -1.36 -24.89 6.89
N VAL A 603 -2.16 -25.02 5.84
CA VAL A 603 -3.05 -23.93 5.42
C VAL A 603 -4.25 -23.89 6.34
N VAL A 604 -4.76 -22.70 6.64
CA VAL A 604 -6.07 -22.50 7.27
C VAL A 604 -6.97 -21.74 6.31
N VAL A 605 -8.14 -22.28 6.04
CA VAL A 605 -9.16 -21.71 5.16
C VAL A 605 -10.50 -21.81 5.86
N ASP A 606 -11.21 -20.69 6.00
CA ASP A 606 -12.54 -20.63 6.63
C ASP A 606 -12.59 -21.32 8.01
N GLY A 607 -11.48 -21.26 8.77
CA GLY A 607 -11.34 -21.84 10.11
C GLY A 607 -11.12 -23.36 10.14
N ALA A 608 -10.84 -24.00 9.01
CA ALA A 608 -10.37 -25.39 8.92
C ALA A 608 -8.89 -25.43 8.49
N LEU A 609 -8.13 -26.33 9.09
CA LEU A 609 -6.74 -26.62 8.73
C LEU A 609 -6.65 -27.86 7.83
N ASP A 610 -5.62 -27.91 6.99
CA ASP A 610 -5.31 -29.08 6.17
C ASP A 610 -4.55 -30.13 6.97
N ASP A 611 -5.12 -31.32 7.10
CA ASP A 611 -4.52 -32.48 7.73
C ASP A 611 -4.32 -33.56 6.66
N TYR A 612 -3.21 -33.45 5.92
CA TYR A 612 -2.85 -34.35 4.82
C TYR A 612 -3.98 -34.58 3.81
N GLY A 613 -4.67 -33.51 3.42
CA GLY A 613 -5.74 -33.52 2.44
C GLY A 613 -7.15 -33.72 3.02
N ALA A 614 -7.28 -33.82 4.35
CA ALA A 614 -8.55 -33.78 5.04
C ALA A 614 -8.73 -32.46 5.81
N PRO A 615 -9.89 -31.79 5.73
CA PRO A 615 -10.14 -30.60 6.52
C PRO A 615 -10.41 -30.96 7.99
N THR A 616 -9.66 -30.34 8.91
CA THR A 616 -9.88 -30.45 10.36
C THR A 616 -10.27 -29.08 10.92
N ARG A 617 -11.35 -29.01 11.70
CA ARG A 617 -11.79 -27.73 12.27
C ARG A 617 -10.77 -27.20 13.26
N LEU A 618 -10.21 -26.01 12.99
CA LEU A 618 -9.14 -25.42 13.80
C LEU A 618 -9.58 -25.25 15.25
N ARG A 619 -10.78 -24.68 15.48
CA ARG A 619 -11.33 -24.37 16.82
C ARG A 619 -11.36 -25.53 17.81
N THR A 620 -11.48 -26.76 17.32
CA THR A 620 -11.57 -27.97 18.14
C THR A 620 -10.29 -28.80 18.10
N SER A 621 -9.27 -28.36 17.38
CA SER A 621 -7.99 -29.05 17.23
C SER A 621 -6.97 -28.63 18.28
N GLY A 622 -5.92 -29.44 18.45
CA GLY A 622 -4.78 -29.12 19.33
C GLY A 622 -4.06 -27.83 18.95
N TRP A 623 -4.10 -27.46 17.66
CA TRP A 623 -3.48 -26.26 17.11
C TRP A 623 -3.99 -24.94 17.71
N MET A 624 -5.18 -24.92 18.32
CA MET A 624 -5.70 -23.74 19.04
C MET A 624 -4.92 -23.39 20.29
N ARG A 625 -4.18 -24.35 20.84
CA ARG A 625 -3.41 -24.20 22.09
C ARG A 625 -1.90 -24.16 21.86
N GLU A 626 -1.47 -24.28 20.62
CA GLU A 626 -0.05 -24.25 20.27
C GLU A 626 0.41 -22.81 19.99
N ASP A 627 1.59 -22.47 20.50
CA ASP A 627 2.32 -21.24 20.15
C ASP A 627 2.86 -21.36 18.72
N GLY A 628 1.94 -21.27 17.75
CA GLY A 628 2.23 -21.39 16.33
C GLY A 628 2.51 -20.03 15.67
N THR A 629 3.39 -20.02 14.67
CA THR A 629 3.56 -18.88 13.76
C THR A 629 2.37 -18.83 12.80
N ALA A 630 1.48 -17.86 13.01
CA ALA A 630 0.32 -17.63 12.16
C ALA A 630 0.58 -16.49 11.17
N LEU A 631 0.36 -16.76 9.89
CA LEU A 631 0.48 -15.78 8.81
C LEU A 631 -0.83 -15.70 8.04
N LYS A 632 -1.22 -14.51 7.58
CA LYS A 632 -2.39 -14.29 6.72
C LYS A 632 -2.01 -13.63 5.40
N LEU A 633 -2.78 -13.92 4.36
CA LEU A 633 -2.67 -13.23 3.07
C LEU A 633 -3.63 -12.03 3.02
N VAL A 634 -3.08 -10.82 2.83
CA VAL A 634 -3.84 -9.56 2.75
C VAL A 634 -4.21 -9.18 1.33
#